data_AF-A0A0I9UTJ8-F1
#
_entry.id   AF-A0A0I9UTJ8-F1
#
_cell.length_a   1.000
_cell.length_b   1.000
_cell.length_c   1.000
_cell.angle_alpha   90.00
_cell.angle_beta   90.00
_cell.angle_gamma   90.00
#
_symmetry.space_group_name_H-M   'P 1'
#
loop_
_entity.id
_entity.type
_entity.pdbx_description
1 polymer ?
#
loop_
_entity_poly.entity_id
_entity_poly.type
_entity_poly.pdbx_seq_one_letter_code
_entity_poly.pdbx_strand_id
1 'polypeptide(L)'
;TLLFTSKAADDITTEELTMFPGMEDLISLLRVLDYYKQNTYDVIIIDCAPTGETLAMLSFPDMLGWWMEKLFPIKRKVLKVVRPVAQPLLGVPLPTDDIMDELTNTLEQLGEMRDILSNRDVTSIRIVVN
;
A
#
# COMPACT_ATOMS: atom_id res chain seq x y z
N THR A 1 19.22 18.77 23.82
CA THR A 1 19.05 18.58 22.36
C THR A 1 18.58 17.17 21.97
N LEU A 2 18.21 16.30 22.92
CA LEU A 2 17.79 14.90 22.68
C LEU A 2 16.29 14.64 22.87
N LEU A 3 15.45 15.68 22.88
CA LEU A 3 14.03 15.59 23.27
C LEU A 3 13.03 15.86 22.13
N PHE A 4 13.49 16.07 20.89
CA PHE A 4 12.60 16.45 19.77
C PHE A 4 12.44 15.40 18.66
N THR A 5 13.11 14.25 18.74
CA THR A 5 13.12 13.27 17.62
C THR A 5 12.15 12.09 17.83
N SER A 6 11.62 11.88 19.04
CA SER A 6 10.79 10.70 19.35
C SER A 6 9.29 10.92 19.24
N LYS A 7 8.83 12.06 18.71
CA LYS A 7 7.39 12.40 18.65
C LYS A 7 6.85 12.65 17.24
N ALA A 8 7.69 12.48 16.22
CA ALA A 8 7.28 12.59 14.82
C ALA A 8 6.83 11.25 14.20
N ALA A 9 6.74 10.18 15.01
CA ALA A 9 6.33 8.86 14.56
C ALA A 9 4.95 8.43 15.08
N ASP A 10 4.29 9.27 15.89
CA ASP A 10 3.14 8.86 16.72
C ASP A 10 1.84 9.63 16.43
N ASP A 11 1.74 10.32 15.29
CA ASP A 11 0.45 10.86 14.81
C ASP A 11 0.55 11.10 13.29
N ILE A 12 0.35 10.05 12.50
CA ILE A 12 -0.01 10.23 11.08
C ILE A 12 -1.46 10.73 11.11
N THR A 13 -1.66 12.03 10.92
CA THR A 13 -3.01 12.61 10.89
C THR A 13 -3.72 12.18 9.60
N THR A 14 -5.04 12.04 9.64
CA THR A 14 -5.87 11.74 8.45
C THR A 14 -5.57 12.70 7.28
N GLU A 15 -5.14 13.93 7.58
CA GLU A 15 -4.75 14.94 6.59
C GLU A 15 -3.47 14.57 5.82
N GLU A 16 -2.52 13.81 6.39
CA GLU A 16 -1.36 13.32 5.64
C GLU A 16 -1.71 12.15 4.71
N LEU A 17 -2.69 11.31 5.08
CA LEU A 17 -3.25 10.28 4.20
C LEU A 17 -3.96 10.87 2.98
N THR A 18 -4.52 12.08 3.08
CA THR A 18 -5.16 12.77 1.94
C THR A 18 -4.19 13.26 0.86
N MET A 19 -2.87 13.21 1.08
CA MET A 19 -1.88 13.66 0.07
C MET A 19 -1.74 12.70 -1.12
N PHE A 20 -2.21 11.45 -1.00
CA PHE A 20 -2.29 10.52 -2.14
C PHE A 20 -3.77 10.14 -2.37
N PRO A 21 -4.40 10.66 -3.44
CA PRO A 21 -5.80 10.35 -3.73
C PRO A 21 -6.00 8.83 -3.87
N GLY A 22 -7.05 8.27 -3.26
CA GLY A 22 -7.41 6.84 -3.30
C GLY A 22 -6.74 5.92 -2.27
N MET A 23 -5.86 6.44 -1.40
CA MET A 23 -5.22 5.64 -0.34
C MET A 23 -6.20 5.10 0.71
N GLU A 24 -7.22 5.88 1.06
CA GLU A 24 -8.24 5.48 2.05
C GLU A 24 -9.01 4.22 1.61
N ASP A 25 -9.36 4.17 0.32
CA ASP A 25 -10.04 3.01 -0.23
C ASP A 25 -9.12 1.80 -0.35
N LEU A 26 -7.83 2.00 -0.69
CA LEU A 26 -6.84 0.93 -0.72
C LEU A 26 -6.64 0.29 0.65
N ILE A 27 -6.51 1.10 1.71
CA ILE A 27 -6.40 0.60 3.09
C ILE A 27 -7.64 -0.23 3.47
N SER A 28 -8.82 0.21 3.04
CA SER A 28 -10.08 -0.53 3.25
C SER A 28 -10.07 -1.90 2.55
N LEU A 29 -9.55 -1.99 1.33
CA LEU A 29 -9.39 -3.28 0.63
C LEU A 29 -8.37 -4.21 1.30
N LEU A 30 -7.26 -3.67 1.82
CA LEU A 30 -6.29 -4.48 2.57
C LEU A 30 -6.91 -5.07 3.85
N ARG A 31 -7.80 -4.31 4.51
CA ARG A 31 -8.56 -4.82 5.65
C ARG A 31 -9.50 -5.97 5.26
N VAL A 32 -10.11 -5.90 4.07
CA VAL A 32 -10.94 -7.00 3.53
C VAL A 32 -10.08 -8.24 3.25
N LEU A 33 -8.88 -8.06 2.69
CA LEU A 33 -7.93 -9.15 2.45
C LEU A 33 -7.59 -9.86 3.77
N ASP A 34 -7.38 -9.13 4.87
CA ASP A 34 -7.14 -9.74 6.17
C ASP A 34 -8.29 -10.63 6.63
N TYR A 35 -9.54 -10.16 6.51
CA TYR A 35 -10.72 -10.95 6.87
C TYR A 35 -10.88 -12.19 5.99
N TYR A 36 -10.58 -12.07 4.69
CA TYR A 36 -10.55 -13.18 3.75
C TYR A 36 -9.51 -14.23 4.15
N LYS A 37 -8.27 -13.81 4.45
CA LYS A 37 -7.17 -14.72 4.85
C LYS A 37 -7.41 -15.41 6.19
N GLN A 38 -8.06 -14.72 7.12
CA GLN A 38 -8.43 -15.28 8.43
C GLN A 38 -9.60 -16.28 8.33
N ASN A 39 -10.30 -16.33 7.19
CA ASN A 39 -11.49 -17.14 6.96
C ASN A 39 -12.55 -16.93 8.07
N THR A 40 -12.68 -15.69 8.52
CA THR A 40 -13.54 -15.30 9.66
C THR A 40 -15.02 -15.33 9.30
N TYR A 41 -15.34 -15.15 8.02
CA TYR A 41 -16.70 -15.05 7.49
C TYR A 41 -16.85 -15.98 6.29
N ASP A 42 -18.02 -16.60 6.15
CA ASP A 42 -18.36 -17.41 4.97
C ASP A 42 -18.51 -16.54 3.71
N VAL A 43 -18.99 -15.31 3.86
CA VAL A 43 -19.20 -14.34 2.77
C VAL A 43 -18.88 -12.93 3.25
N ILE A 44 -18.15 -12.18 2.42
CA ILE A 44 -17.87 -10.75 2.62
C ILE A 44 -18.63 -9.95 1.56
N ILE A 45 -19.47 -9.01 2.00
CA ILE A 45 -20.19 -8.10 1.12
C ILE A 45 -19.52 -6.73 1.21
N ILE A 46 -19.10 -6.21 0.06
CA ILE A 46 -18.43 -4.90 -0.06
C ILE A 46 -19.39 -3.93 -0.75
N ASP A 47 -19.70 -2.83 -0.08
CA ASP A 47 -20.45 -1.71 -0.65
C ASP A 47 -19.44 -0.68 -1.19
N CYS A 48 -19.20 -0.70 -2.50
CA CYS A 48 -18.19 0.14 -3.13
C CYS A 48 -18.72 1.54 -3.44
N ALA A 49 -17.87 2.55 -3.31
CA ALA A 49 -18.14 3.88 -3.83
C ALA A 49 -18.44 3.85 -5.35
N PRO A 50 -19.29 4.76 -5.85
CA PRO A 50 -19.83 4.69 -7.21
C PRO A 50 -18.79 4.89 -8.32
N THR A 51 -17.58 5.38 -8.00
CA THR A 51 -16.58 5.82 -8.98
C THR A 51 -15.54 4.76 -9.35
N GLY A 52 -15.52 3.59 -8.68
CA GLY A 52 -14.66 2.46 -9.06
C GLY A 52 -13.14 2.74 -9.06
N GLU A 53 -12.71 3.91 -8.60
CA GLU A 53 -11.30 4.35 -8.61
C GLU A 53 -10.40 3.37 -7.83
N THR A 54 -10.92 2.81 -6.73
CA THR A 54 -10.25 1.79 -5.93
C THR A 54 -9.89 0.54 -6.76
N LEU A 55 -10.79 0.09 -7.64
CA LEU A 55 -10.52 -1.05 -8.51
C LEU A 55 -9.47 -0.72 -9.57
N ALA A 56 -9.41 0.53 -10.03
CA ALA A 56 -8.35 0.97 -10.94
C ALA A 56 -6.98 0.91 -10.27
N MET A 57 -6.89 1.21 -8.96
CA MET A 57 -5.62 1.14 -8.22
C MET A 57 -5.08 -0.28 -8.05
N LEU A 58 -5.91 -1.31 -8.14
CA LEU A 58 -5.47 -2.71 -8.18
C LEU A 58 -4.69 -3.09 -9.45
N SER A 59 -4.57 -2.18 -10.42
CA SER A 59 -3.66 -2.32 -11.56
C SER A 59 -2.22 -1.87 -11.24
N PHE A 60 -2.01 -1.16 -10.13
CA PHE A 60 -0.68 -0.69 -9.73
C PHE A 60 0.33 -1.81 -9.46
N PRO A 61 -0.05 -2.97 -8.86
CA PRO A 61 0.85 -4.12 -8.73
C PRO A 61 1.46 -4.55 -10.06
N ASP A 62 0.69 -4.55 -11.15
CA ASP A 62 1.20 -4.90 -12.49
C ASP A 62 2.15 -3.83 -13.03
N MET A 63 1.81 -2.56 -12.86
CA MET A 63 2.67 -1.45 -13.29
C MET A 63 4.00 -1.42 -12.52
N LEU A 64 3.99 -1.79 -11.25
CA LEU A 64 5.14 -1.71 -10.36
C LEU A 64 5.89 -3.04 -10.24
N GLY A 65 5.30 -4.18 -10.60
CA GLY A 65 5.91 -5.50 -10.43
C GLY A 65 7.30 -5.62 -11.07
N TRP A 66 7.45 -5.11 -12.29
CA TRP A 66 8.78 -5.08 -12.95
C TRP A 66 9.79 -4.19 -12.21
N TRP A 67 9.35 -3.04 -11.68
CA TRP A 67 10.20 -2.14 -10.90
C TRP A 67 10.60 -2.76 -9.56
N MET A 68 9.68 -3.49 -8.93
CA MET A 68 9.91 -4.21 -7.68
C MET A 68 10.94 -5.33 -7.86
N GLU A 69 10.83 -6.12 -8.92
CA GLU A 69 11.76 -7.24 -9.16
C GLU A 69 13.17 -6.79 -9.57
N LYS A 70 13.27 -5.78 -10.44
CA LYS A 70 14.56 -5.41 -11.06
C LYS A 70 15.25 -4.22 -10.41
N LEU A 71 14.51 -3.19 -10.00
CA LEU A 71 15.09 -1.90 -9.63
C LEU A 71 15.13 -1.68 -8.13
N PHE A 72 14.17 -2.23 -7.38
CA PHE A 72 14.12 -2.14 -5.93
C PHE A 72 15.36 -2.70 -5.22
N PRO A 73 15.88 -3.90 -5.57
CA PRO A 73 17.06 -4.47 -4.91
C PRO A 73 18.32 -3.61 -5.08
N ILE A 74 18.45 -2.97 -6.24
CA ILE A 74 19.57 -2.08 -6.57
C ILE A 74 19.44 -0.77 -5.79
N LYS A 75 18.25 -0.15 -5.82
CA LYS A 75 17.98 1.10 -5.11
C LYS A 75 18.12 0.95 -3.60
N ARG A 76 17.68 -0.17 -3.00
CA ARG A 76 17.85 -0.45 -1.57
C ARG A 76 19.33 -0.48 -1.17
N LYS A 77 20.18 -1.19 -1.94
CA LYS A 77 21.63 -1.23 -1.70
C LYS A 77 22.28 0.14 -1.82
N VAL A 78 21.89 0.93 -2.84
CA VAL A 78 22.42 2.28 -3.05
C VAL A 78 21.97 3.22 -1.94
N LEU A 79 20.69 3.21 -1.56
CA LEU A 79 20.19 4.02 -0.44
C LEU A 79 20.95 3.70 0.84
N LYS A 80 21.19 2.42 1.15
CA LYS A 80 21.92 2.02 2.36
C LYS A 80 23.34 2.63 2.45
N VAL A 81 23.99 2.80 1.31
CA VAL A 81 25.35 3.38 1.22
C VAL A 81 25.31 4.91 1.22
N VAL A 82 24.36 5.50 0.49
CA VAL A 82 24.30 6.95 0.26
C VAL A 82 23.60 7.68 1.41
N ARG A 83 22.67 7.02 2.10
CA ARG A 83 21.87 7.58 3.20
C ARG A 83 22.66 8.31 4.28
N PRO A 84 23.74 7.76 4.88
CA PRO A 84 24.47 8.44 5.94
C PRO A 84 25.07 9.80 5.52
N VAL A 85 25.35 9.97 4.22
CA VAL A 85 25.96 11.20 3.67
C VAL A 85 24.90 12.14 3.11
N ALA A 86 23.85 11.60 2.48
CA ALA A 86 22.82 12.38 1.81
C ALA A 86 21.71 12.85 2.75
N GLN A 87 21.39 12.08 3.80
CA GLN A 87 20.31 12.43 4.73
C GLN A 87 20.52 13.77 5.47
N PRO A 88 21.74 14.13 5.94
CA PRO A 88 22.01 15.46 6.50
C PRO A 88 21.97 16.59 5.47
N LEU A 89 22.22 16.28 4.19
CA LEU A 89 22.34 17.26 3.09
C LEU A 89 20.99 17.58 2.45
N LEU A 90 20.14 16.56 2.27
CA LEU A 90 18.86 16.67 1.54
C LEU A 90 17.72 17.26 2.37
N GLY A 91 17.88 17.40 3.70
CA GLY A 91 16.86 17.97 4.58
C GLY A 91 15.57 17.15 4.70
N VAL A 92 15.48 16.00 4.01
CA VAL A 92 14.36 15.06 4.06
C VAL A 92 14.83 13.68 4.52
N PRO A 93 14.06 12.99 5.36
CA PRO A 93 14.38 11.63 5.77
C PRO A 93 14.34 10.70 4.56
N LEU A 94 15.46 10.04 4.28
CA LEU A 94 15.51 8.98 3.27
C LEU A 94 14.87 7.70 3.83
N PRO A 95 14.10 6.95 3.01
CA PRO A 95 13.45 5.71 3.44
C PRO A 95 14.41 4.74 4.12
N THR A 96 13.93 4.13 5.21
CA THR A 96 14.65 3.05 5.91
C THR A 96 14.46 1.71 5.20
N ASP A 97 15.29 0.73 5.55
CA ASP A 97 15.07 -0.65 5.10
C ASP A 97 13.66 -1.13 5.51
N ASP A 98 13.20 -0.79 6.72
CA ASP A 98 11.87 -1.17 7.23
C ASP A 98 10.71 -0.57 6.41
N ILE A 99 10.77 0.73 6.09
CA ILE A 99 9.75 1.39 5.24
C ILE A 99 9.74 0.77 3.84
N MET A 100 10.92 0.43 3.31
CA MET A 100 11.01 -0.22 2.00
C MET A 100 10.42 -1.64 2.02
N ASP A 101 10.56 -2.36 3.13
CA ASP A 101 9.96 -3.67 3.33
C ASP A 101 8.42 -3.57 3.47
N GLU A 102 7.91 -2.59 4.21
CA GLU A 102 6.46 -2.30 4.30
C GLU A 102 5.83 -1.95 2.95
N LEU A 103 6.50 -1.12 2.14
CA LEU A 103 6.06 -0.81 0.78
C LEU A 103 5.99 -2.06 -0.09
N THR A 104 6.98 -2.95 0.04
CA THR A 104 7.00 -4.22 -0.69
C THR A 104 5.84 -5.10 -0.29
N ASN A 105 5.63 -5.30 1.02
CA ASN A 105 4.52 -6.09 1.55
C ASN A 105 3.15 -5.53 1.12
N THR A 106 2.99 -4.21 1.12
CA THR A 106 1.74 -3.56 0.68
C THR A 106 1.47 -3.84 -0.79
N LEU A 107 2.48 -3.75 -1.66
CA LEU A 107 2.33 -4.05 -3.09
C LEU A 107 2.01 -5.53 -3.35
N GLU A 108 2.62 -6.44 -2.58
CA GLU A 108 2.29 -7.87 -2.62
C GLU A 108 0.84 -8.13 -2.22
N GLN A 109 0.37 -7.53 -1.12
CA GLN A 109 -1.01 -7.63 -0.68
C GLN A 109 -2.01 -7.09 -1.71
N LEU A 110 -1.69 -5.97 -2.38
CA LEU A 110 -2.52 -5.47 -3.47
C LEU A 110 -2.59 -6.43 -4.66
N GLY A 111 -1.48 -7.11 -4.96
CA GLY A 111 -1.44 -8.19 -5.95
C GLY A 111 -2.35 -9.37 -5.57
N GLU A 112 -2.27 -9.83 -4.31
CA GLU A 112 -3.16 -10.87 -3.78
C GLU A 112 -4.64 -10.45 -3.87
N MET A 113 -4.95 -9.22 -3.47
CA MET A 113 -6.33 -8.71 -3.50
C MET A 113 -6.87 -8.65 -4.93
N ARG A 114 -6.06 -8.21 -5.90
CA ARG A 114 -6.42 -8.24 -7.32
C ARG A 114 -6.74 -9.67 -7.78
N ASP A 115 -5.91 -10.64 -7.43
CA ASP A 115 -6.10 -12.04 -7.85
C ASP A 115 -7.40 -12.62 -7.29
N ILE A 116 -7.73 -12.32 -6.03
CA ILE A 116 -8.99 -12.71 -5.39
C ILE A 116 -10.18 -12.05 -6.08
N LEU A 117 -10.12 -10.73 -6.30
CA LEU A 117 -11.22 -10.00 -6.92
C LEU A 117 -11.44 -10.37 -8.40
N SER A 118 -10.39 -10.83 -9.08
CA SER A 118 -10.45 -11.26 -10.49
C SER A 118 -10.88 -12.72 -10.64
N ASN A 119 -10.78 -13.53 -9.57
CA ASN A 119 -11.18 -14.93 -9.58
C ASN A 119 -12.71 -15.07 -9.49
N ARG A 120 -13.33 -15.54 -10.57
CA ARG A 120 -14.80 -15.71 -10.68
C ARG A 120 -15.37 -16.85 -9.85
N ASP A 121 -14.54 -17.78 -9.39
CA ASP A 121 -14.97 -18.87 -8.49
C ASP A 121 -15.10 -18.39 -7.04
N VAL A 122 -14.49 -17.24 -6.71
CA VAL A 122 -14.44 -16.68 -5.35
C VAL A 122 -15.21 -15.36 -5.26
N THR A 123 -15.07 -14.49 -6.26
CA THR A 123 -15.65 -13.13 -6.26
C THR A 123 -16.70 -12.97 -7.35
N SER A 124 -17.80 -12.29 -7.02
CA SER A 124 -18.81 -11.87 -7.99
C SER A 124 -19.12 -10.37 -7.83
N ILE A 125 -19.50 -9.72 -8.93
CA ILE A 125 -19.82 -8.28 -8.96
C ILE A 125 -21.26 -8.11 -9.44
N ARG A 126 -22.02 -7.23 -8.77
CA ARG A 126 -23.40 -6.89 -9.11
C ARG A 126 -23.47 -5.38 -9.36
N ILE A 127 -23.76 -4.99 -10.60
CA ILE A 127 -23.97 -3.58 -10.95
C ILE A 127 -25.43 -3.23 -10.68
N VAL A 128 -25.67 -2.15 -9.92
CA VAL A 128 -27.00 -1.61 -9.64
C VAL A 128 -27.16 -0.31 -10.42
N VAL A 129 -28.20 -0.25 -11.26
CA VAL A 129 -28.58 0.92 -12.06
C VAL A 129 -30.07 1.18 -11.91
N ASN A 130 -30.52 2.41 -12.20
CA ASN A 130 -31.91 2.85 -12.11
C ASN A 130 -32.66 2.76 -13.46
#